data_AF-A0A1Y3T0F1-F1
#
_entry.id   AF-A0A1Y3T0F1-F1
#
_cell.length_a   1.000
_cell.length_b   1.000
_cell.length_c   1.000
_cell.angle_alpha   90.00
_cell.angle_beta   90.00
_cell.angle_gamma   90.00
#
_symmetry.space_group_name_H-M   'P 1'
#
loop_
_entity.id
_entity.type
_entity.pdbx_description
1 polymer ?
#
loop_
_entity_poly.entity_id
_entity_poly.type
_entity_poly.pdbx_seq_one_letter_code
_entity_poly.pdbx_strand_id
1 'polypeptide(L)'
;MSELGVQRIGLKENPLIRYSFCYLLAAEFGMIIPGDDIGLLELAWDCIEVYDSLQSFLELSGWEKDNPDCTDFAYLSEHHICRQIAGKYLYFSQLKFEDGKEKLARANCDGSATGLRQR
;
A
#
# COMPACT_ATOMS: atom_id res chain seq x y z
N MET A 1 -1.79 3.04 21.62
CA MET A 1 -1.36 2.07 20.59
C MET A 1 -2.43 2.11 19.52
N SER A 2 -2.15 2.75 18.39
CA SER A 2 -3.11 2.97 17.31
C SER A 2 -3.56 1.62 16.75
N GLU A 3 -4.86 1.45 16.47
CA GLU A 3 -5.45 0.21 15.95
C GLU A 3 -4.76 -0.33 14.67
N LEU A 4 -4.02 0.52 13.95
CA LEU A 4 -3.19 0.16 12.79
C LEU A 4 -1.90 -0.61 13.15
N GLY A 5 -1.41 -0.51 14.39
CA GLY A 5 -0.20 -1.21 14.84
C GLY A 5 -0.40 -2.72 15.07
N VAL A 6 -1.63 -3.16 15.27
CA VAL A 6 -1.99 -4.57 15.52
C VAL A 6 -1.98 -5.39 14.22
N GLN A 7 -2.19 -4.75 13.06
CA GLN A 7 -2.35 -5.46 11.79
C GLN A 7 -1.02 -5.79 11.08
N ARG A 8 0.06 -5.06 11.33
CA ARG A 8 1.40 -5.28 10.71
C ARG A 8 2.02 -6.65 11.07
N ILE A 9 1.88 -7.08 12.33
CA ILE A 9 2.37 -8.40 12.80
C ILE A 9 1.62 -9.54 12.08
N GLY A 10 0.35 -9.30 11.73
CA GLY A 10 -0.52 -10.27 11.09
C GLY A 10 -0.05 -10.72 9.70
N LEU A 11 0.64 -9.87 8.93
CA LEU A 11 1.12 -10.22 7.59
C LEU A 11 2.17 -11.33 7.63
N LYS A 12 3.10 -11.32 8.59
CA LYS A 12 4.15 -12.35 8.67
C LYS A 12 3.62 -13.68 9.20
N GLU A 13 2.76 -13.61 10.20
CA GLU A 13 2.40 -14.79 11.00
C GLU A 13 1.11 -15.47 10.53
N ASN A 14 0.23 -14.77 9.80
CA ASN A 14 -1.10 -15.28 9.47
C ASN A 14 -1.38 -15.26 7.96
N PRO A 15 -1.40 -16.44 7.29
CA PRO A 15 -1.75 -16.56 5.88
C PRO A 15 -3.13 -15.96 5.53
N LEU A 16 -4.12 -16.05 6.41
CA LEU A 16 -5.44 -15.48 6.15
C LEU A 16 -5.38 -13.95 6.04
N ILE A 17 -4.60 -13.29 6.89
CA ILE A 17 -4.40 -11.84 6.83
C ILE A 17 -3.71 -11.47 5.50
N ARG A 18 -2.69 -12.23 5.09
CA ARG A 18 -2.04 -12.03 3.79
C ARG A 18 -2.98 -12.17 2.61
N TYR A 19 -3.71 -13.28 2.53
CA TYR A 19 -4.61 -13.52 1.40
C TYR A 19 -5.77 -12.53 1.38
N SER A 20 -6.28 -12.13 2.55
CA SER A 20 -7.32 -11.10 2.65
C SER A 20 -6.79 -9.74 2.18
N PHE A 21 -5.55 -9.40 2.55
CA PHE A 21 -4.92 -8.16 2.11
C PHE A 21 -4.62 -8.17 0.60
N CYS A 22 -4.11 -9.28 0.06
CA CYS A 22 -3.92 -9.46 -1.39
C CYS A 22 -5.24 -9.29 -2.15
N TYR A 23 -6.33 -9.89 -1.63
CA TYR A 23 -7.65 -9.76 -2.22
C TYR A 23 -8.13 -8.31 -2.20
N LEU A 24 -7.97 -7.60 -1.08
CA LEU A 24 -8.32 -6.19 -0.95
C LEU A 24 -7.55 -5.35 -1.97
N LEU A 25 -6.23 -5.52 -2.07
CA LEU A 25 -5.40 -4.79 -3.04
C LEU A 25 -5.85 -5.04 -4.48
N ALA A 26 -6.14 -6.29 -4.84
CA ALA A 26 -6.56 -6.64 -6.19
C ALA A 26 -7.96 -6.10 -6.52
N ALA A 27 -8.94 -6.31 -5.63
CA ALA A 27 -10.33 -5.93 -5.85
C ALA A 27 -10.51 -4.40 -5.85
N GLU A 28 -9.84 -3.72 -4.92
CA GLU A 28 -10.10 -2.30 -4.65
C GLU A 28 -9.15 -1.38 -5.42
N PHE A 29 -7.89 -1.79 -5.59
CA PHE A 29 -6.84 -0.95 -6.17
C PHE A 29 -6.24 -1.52 -7.47
N GLY A 30 -6.71 -2.67 -7.94
CA GLY A 30 -6.16 -3.33 -9.14
C GLY A 30 -4.72 -3.82 -8.96
N MET A 31 -4.24 -3.92 -7.73
CA MET A 31 -2.85 -4.27 -7.40
C MET A 31 -2.73 -5.76 -7.09
N ILE A 32 -1.96 -6.49 -7.90
CA ILE A 32 -1.72 -7.92 -7.70
C ILE A 32 -0.32 -8.12 -7.12
N ILE A 33 -0.25 -8.64 -5.89
CA ILE A 33 1.00 -8.97 -5.20
C ILE A 33 0.99 -10.46 -4.83
N PRO A 34 2.09 -11.20 -5.08
CA PRO A 34 2.20 -12.59 -4.63
C PRO A 34 2.07 -12.71 -3.10
N GLY A 35 1.20 -13.60 -2.62
CA GLY A 35 0.91 -13.76 -1.18
C GLY A 35 2.07 -14.32 -0.35
N ASP A 36 3.09 -14.86 -1.01
CA ASP A 36 4.33 -15.35 -0.43
C ASP A 36 5.45 -14.30 -0.40
N ASP A 37 5.32 -13.20 -1.15
CA ASP A 37 6.26 -12.08 -1.09
C ASP A 37 5.91 -11.13 0.06
N ILE A 38 6.32 -11.55 1.27
CA ILE A 38 6.10 -10.81 2.51
C ILE A 38 6.69 -9.40 2.44
N GLY A 39 7.84 -9.23 1.80
CA GLY A 39 8.51 -7.93 1.70
C GLY A 39 7.69 -6.93 0.89
N LEU A 40 7.14 -7.37 -0.26
CA LEU A 40 6.24 -6.54 -1.06
C LEU A 40 4.91 -6.29 -0.35
N LEU A 41 4.37 -7.26 0.39
CA LEU A 41 3.13 -7.07 1.16
C LEU A 41 3.30 -6.05 2.29
N GLU A 42 4.42 -6.10 3.01
CA GLU A 42 4.73 -5.10 4.04
C GLU A 42 4.91 -3.71 3.43
N LEU A 43 5.59 -3.62 2.28
CA LEU A 43 5.72 -2.36 1.57
C LEU A 43 4.35 -1.82 1.09
N ALA A 44 3.50 -2.68 0.53
CA ALA A 44 2.17 -2.31 0.08
C ALA A 44 1.29 -1.83 1.25
N TRP A 45 1.41 -2.47 2.41
CA TRP A 45 0.75 -2.03 3.64
C TRP A 45 1.13 -0.60 4.00
N ASP A 46 2.42 -0.27 3.91
CA ASP A 46 2.94 1.05 4.24
C ASP A 46 2.55 2.13 3.22
N CYS A 47 2.07 1.72 2.05
CA CYS A 47 1.58 2.62 1.01
C CYS A 47 0.07 2.91 1.11
N ILE A 48 -0.65 2.25 2.03
CA ILE A 48 -2.05 2.57 2.31
C ILE A 48 -2.12 3.81 3.22
N GLU A 49 -2.81 4.83 2.73
CA GLU A 49 -3.14 6.03 3.48
C GLU A 49 -4.63 6.02 3.80
N VAL A 50 -4.97 6.33 5.06
CA VAL A 50 -6.35 6.29 5.56
C VAL A 50 -6.79 7.69 5.95
N TYR A 51 -7.94 8.09 5.45
CA TYR A 51 -8.55 9.40 5.69
C TYR A 51 -9.95 9.24 6.27
N ASP A 52 -10.35 10.19 7.11
CA ASP A 52 -11.65 10.16 7.79
C ASP A 52 -12.80 10.60 6.89
N SER A 53 -12.51 11.36 5.83
CA SER A 53 -13.48 11.88 4.88
C SER A 53 -12.87 12.07 3.48
N LEU A 54 -13.72 12.20 2.46
CA LEU A 54 -13.29 12.55 1.11
C LEU A 54 -12.53 13.88 1.09
N GLN A 55 -13.04 14.90 1.80
CA GLN A 55 -12.40 16.21 1.86
C GLN A 55 -10.97 16.13 2.43
N SER A 56 -10.79 15.38 3.52
CA SER A 56 -9.45 15.17 4.09
C SER A 56 -8.52 14.42 3.15
N PHE A 57 -9.03 13.49 2.33
CA PHE A 57 -8.23 12.87 1.29
C PHE A 57 -7.79 13.91 0.25
N LEU A 58 -8.73 14.67 -0.32
CA LEU A 58 -8.47 15.64 -1.38
C LEU A 58 -7.44 16.71 -0.97
N GLU A 59 -7.55 17.22 0.25
CA GLU A 59 -6.66 18.25 0.79
C GLU A 59 -5.28 17.69 1.19
N LEU A 60 -5.25 16.61 1.99
CA LEU A 60 -4.01 16.15 2.61
C LEU A 60 -3.15 15.30 1.69
N SER A 61 -3.75 14.58 0.73
CA SER A 61 -2.99 13.87 -0.30
C SER A 61 -2.40 14.81 -1.35
N GLY A 62 -2.95 16.03 -1.47
CA GLY A 62 -2.65 16.97 -2.56
C GLY A 62 -3.40 16.67 -3.86
N TRP A 63 -4.29 15.67 -3.88
CA TRP A 63 -4.98 15.23 -5.09
C TRP A 63 -5.76 16.35 -5.78
N GLU A 64 -6.56 17.12 -5.03
CA GLU A 64 -7.38 18.21 -5.59
C GLU A 64 -6.53 19.31 -6.22
N LYS A 65 -5.35 19.58 -5.65
CA LYS A 65 -4.43 20.58 -6.18
C LYS A 65 -3.90 20.18 -7.56
N ASP A 66 -3.55 18.91 -7.71
CA ASP A 66 -2.96 18.39 -8.95
C ASP A 66 -4.02 17.99 -9.98
N ASN A 67 -5.24 17.64 -9.54
CA ASN A 67 -6.34 17.12 -10.36
C ASN A 67 -7.69 17.77 -9.99
N PRO A 68 -7.86 19.09 -10.17
CA PRO A 68 -9.04 19.82 -9.68
C PRO A 68 -10.37 19.37 -10.31
N ASP A 69 -10.33 18.88 -11.55
CA ASP A 69 -11.51 18.37 -12.28
C ASP A 69 -11.83 16.90 -11.96
N CYS A 70 -11.04 16.25 -11.10
CA CYS A 70 -11.12 14.82 -10.79
C CYS A 70 -11.27 14.56 -9.30
N THR A 71 -12.15 15.32 -8.64
CA THR A 71 -12.32 15.34 -7.18
C THR A 71 -13.57 14.60 -6.70
N ASP A 72 -14.48 14.26 -7.60
CA ASP A 72 -15.70 13.56 -7.24
C ASP A 72 -15.42 12.09 -6.89
N PHE A 73 -16.18 11.56 -5.92
CA PHE A 73 -15.95 10.20 -5.46
C PHE A 73 -16.26 9.14 -6.51
N ALA A 74 -17.19 9.41 -7.44
CA ALA A 74 -17.54 8.43 -8.47
C ALA A 74 -16.35 8.18 -9.41
N TYR A 75 -15.68 9.25 -9.85
CA TYR A 75 -14.44 9.18 -10.61
C TYR A 75 -13.32 8.49 -9.83
N LEU A 76 -13.06 8.94 -8.59
CA LEU A 76 -12.01 8.34 -7.76
C LEU A 76 -12.24 6.84 -7.53
N SER A 77 -13.51 6.46 -7.39
CA SER A 77 -13.91 5.07 -7.26
C SER A 77 -13.71 4.32 -8.58
N GLU A 78 -14.27 4.77 -9.69
CA GLU A 78 -14.15 4.12 -10.99
C GLU A 78 -12.69 3.87 -11.41
N HIS A 79 -11.80 4.82 -11.09
CA HIS A 79 -10.39 4.76 -11.46
C HIS A 79 -9.46 4.12 -10.41
N HIS A 80 -9.99 3.44 -9.39
CA HIS A 80 -9.19 2.74 -8.37
C HIS A 80 -8.24 3.64 -7.56
N ILE A 81 -8.53 4.94 -7.50
CA ILE A 81 -7.69 5.92 -6.80
C ILE A 81 -8.01 5.87 -5.30
N CYS A 82 -9.26 6.12 -4.93
CA CYS A 82 -9.70 6.15 -3.54
C CYS A 82 -10.91 5.23 -3.33
N ARG A 83 -10.98 4.60 -2.15
CA ARG A 83 -12.00 3.62 -1.81
C ARG A 83 -12.59 3.88 -0.45
N GLN A 84 -13.91 3.85 -0.35
CA GLN A 84 -14.58 3.93 0.93
C GLN A 84 -14.77 2.52 1.50
N ILE A 85 -14.06 2.20 2.58
CA ILE A 85 -14.09 0.90 3.25
C ILE A 85 -14.34 1.14 4.75
N ALA A 86 -15.36 0.47 5.29
CA ALA A 86 -15.75 0.60 6.70
C ALA A 86 -15.92 2.06 7.18
N GLY A 87 -16.42 2.95 6.31
CA GLY A 87 -16.63 4.36 6.61
C GLY A 87 -15.36 5.24 6.57
N LYS A 88 -14.20 4.68 6.19
CA LYS A 88 -12.95 5.41 5.96
C LYS A 88 -12.62 5.46 4.48
N TYR A 89 -11.82 6.44 4.08
CA TYR A 89 -11.33 6.62 2.71
C TYR A 89 -9.89 6.12 2.65
N LEU A 90 -9.66 5.08 1.87
CA LEU A 90 -8.36 4.46 1.67
C LEU A 90 -7.82 4.87 0.31
N TYR A 91 -6.55 5.25 0.27
CA TYR A 91 -5.79 5.56 -0.93
C TYR A 91 -4.54 4.69 -0.93
N PHE A 92 -4.22 4.09 -2.08
CA PHE A 92 -2.97 3.36 -2.26
C PHE A 92 -1.98 4.23 -3.03
N SER A 93 -0.91 4.66 -2.37
CA SER A 93 0.10 5.52 -2.97
C SER A 93 1.05 4.73 -3.88
N GLN A 94 0.71 4.66 -5.17
CA GLN A 94 1.53 3.98 -6.17
C GLN A 94 2.95 4.55 -6.24
N LEU A 95 3.10 5.87 -6.09
CA LEU A 95 4.41 6.53 -6.08
C LEU A 95 5.31 6.02 -4.95
N LYS A 96 4.77 5.90 -3.73
CA LYS A 96 5.52 5.34 -2.58
C LYS A 96 5.84 3.87 -2.80
N PHE A 97 4.93 3.12 -3.43
CA PHE A 97 5.13 1.71 -3.70
C PHE A 97 6.25 1.46 -4.73
N GLU A 98 6.26 2.20 -5.84
CA GLU A 98 7.31 2.07 -6.86
C GLU A 98 8.70 2.44 -6.32
N ASP A 99 8.81 3.57 -5.60
CA ASP A 99 10.07 3.98 -4.95
C ASP A 99 10.52 2.96 -3.89
N GLY A 100 9.57 2.42 -3.12
CA GLY A 100 9.84 1.36 -2.15
C GLY A 100 10.33 0.06 -2.78
N LYS A 101 9.78 -0.35 -3.93
CA LYS A 101 10.23 -1.55 -4.67
C LYS A 101 11.67 -1.40 -5.12
N GLU A 102 12.05 -0.24 -5.64
CA GLU A 102 13.42 0.03 -6.06
C GLU A 102 14.39 -0.06 -4.87
N LYS A 103 14.02 0.50 -3.72
CA LYS A 103 14.82 0.41 -2.48
C LYS A 103 14.93 -1.02 -1.96
N LEU A 104 13.83 -1.79 -1.98
CA LEU A 104 13.81 -3.19 -1.58
C LEU A 104 14.71 -4.04 -2.48
N ALA A 105 14.67 -3.82 -3.80
CA ALA A 105 15.52 -4.51 -4.76
C ALA A 105 17.01 -4.20 -4.51
N ARG A 106 17.37 -2.94 -4.27
CA ARG A 106 18.76 -2.54 -3.96
C ARG A 106 19.27 -3.21 -2.68
N ALA A 107 18.46 -3.21 -1.61
CA ALA A 107 18.84 -3.85 -0.35
C ALA A 107 19.11 -5.37 -0.49
N ASN A 108 18.32 -6.05 -1.33
CA ASN A 108 18.50 -7.48 -1.59
C ASN A 108 19.78 -7.79 -2.40
N CYS A 109 20.17 -6.90 -3.33
CA CYS A 109 21.41 -7.02 -4.09
C CYS A 109 22.65 -6.80 -3.21
N ASP A 110 22.61 -5.81 -2.31
CA ASP A 110 23.75 -5.48 -1.43
C ASP A 110 23.96 -6.54 -0.33
N GLY A 111 22.90 -7.21 0.12
CA GLY A 111 22.98 -8.32 1.08
C GLY A 111 23.67 -9.58 0.56
N SER A 112 23.72 -9.78 -0.77
CA SER A 112 24.37 -10.95 -1.39
C SER A 112 25.90 -10.80 -1.55
N ALA A 113 26.45 -9.58 -1.39
CA ALA A 113 27.88 -9.32 -1.59
C ALA A 113 28.77 -9.65 -0.37
N THR A 114 28.19 -9.99 0.79
CA THR A 114 28.97 -10.19 2.03
C THR A 114 29.26 -11.67 2.34
N GLY A 115 28.87 -12.60 1.46
CA GLY A 115 29.01 -14.05 1.67
C GLY A 115 30.27 -14.72 1.09
N LEU A 116 31.19 -13.98 0.45
CA LEU A 116 32.40 -14.54 -0.16
C LEU A 116 33.67 -13.92 0.44
N ARG A 117 33.95 -14.25 1.70
CA ARG A 117 35.33 -14.43 2.15
C ARG A 117 35.48 -15.86 2.66
N GLN A 118 35.84 -16.74 1.72
CA GLN A 118 36.53 -17.99 2.03
C GLN A 118 37.94 -17.68 2.56
N ARG A 119 38.37 -18.56 3.45
CA ARG A 119 39.73 -18.81 4.00
C ARG A 119 40.02 -18.20 5.37
#